data_AF-A0A8B6CJX7-F1
#
_entry.id   AF-A0A8B6CJX7-F1
#
_cell.length_a   1.000
_cell.length_b   1.000
_cell.length_c   1.000
_cell.angle_alpha   90.00
_cell.angle_beta   90.00
_cell.angle_gamma   90.00
#
_symmetry.space_group_name_H-M   'P 1'
#
loop_
_entity.id
_entity.type
_entity.pdbx_description
1 polymer ?
#
loop_
_entity_poly.entity_id
_entity_poly.type
_entity_poly.pdbx_seq_one_letter_code
_entity_poly.pdbx_strand_id
1 'polypeptide(L)'
;MYHRNNRSARQNTEFVTKSIEDLVQIVRFDLKSGYFHLDICSQQQTFLGFQWEGQFYCYTVLAFGITTGPYIFTKCLRPLVKFWRENGIKIVLYLDDGFGMSPDENTCNEQSSFVKRSLIDAGFLINEEKSVFKPVTELEWLGIVWNSKEYKLSITQRRVDDLISSLNVILAKFPYVTARSLAQVVGRIISMTPVIGNVARIMSKFCYMEIESRIGWDIPITGYKPVEVLSELKFWLENVTMINYRKFRSLQ
;
A
#
# COMPACT_ATOMS: atom_id res chain seq x y z
N MET A 1 -1.07 0.96 -13.53
CA MET A 1 -1.56 0.41 -12.23
C MET A 1 -0.96 1.11 -11.00
N TYR A 2 0.37 1.30 -10.91
CA TYR A 2 1.04 1.96 -9.77
C TYR A 2 0.47 3.34 -9.37
N HIS A 3 0.14 4.22 -10.32
CA HIS A 3 -0.43 5.54 -10.01
C HIS A 3 -1.85 5.51 -9.42
N ARG A 4 -2.68 4.50 -9.73
CA ARG A 4 -4.01 4.34 -9.12
C ARG A 4 -3.92 3.76 -7.71
N ASN A 5 -2.98 2.84 -7.48
CA ASN A 5 -2.76 2.22 -6.17
C ASN A 5 -2.27 3.22 -5.11
N ASN A 6 -1.35 4.12 -5.47
CA ASN A 6 -0.90 5.19 -4.55
C ASN A 6 -1.98 6.24 -4.25
N ARG A 7 -2.93 6.48 -5.18
CA ARG A 7 -4.06 7.38 -4.95
C ARG A 7 -5.06 6.78 -3.96
N SER A 8 -5.37 5.49 -4.09
CA SER A 8 -6.27 4.77 -3.17
C SER A 8 -5.65 4.62 -1.78
N ALA A 9 -4.36 4.28 -1.67
CA ALA A 9 -3.66 4.25 -0.39
C ALA A 9 -3.69 5.63 0.29
N ARG A 10 -3.37 6.72 -0.44
CA ARG A 10 -3.48 8.09 0.10
C ARG A 10 -4.90 8.47 0.51
N GLN A 11 -5.91 8.16 -0.31
CA GLN A 11 -7.31 8.46 0.02
C GLN A 11 -7.79 7.66 1.24
N ASN A 12 -7.34 6.41 1.38
CA ASN A 12 -7.65 5.57 2.54
C ASN A 12 -6.94 6.09 3.80
N THR A 13 -5.65 6.47 3.71
CA THR A 13 -4.95 7.15 4.81
C THR A 13 -5.64 8.47 5.17
N GLU A 14 -6.00 9.29 4.19
CA GLU A 14 -6.68 10.58 4.41
C GLU A 14 -8.07 10.41 5.04
N PHE A 15 -8.84 9.41 4.61
CA PHE A 15 -10.15 9.09 5.17
C PHE A 15 -10.04 8.72 6.65
N VAL A 16 -9.06 7.88 7.00
CA VAL A 16 -8.83 7.51 8.40
C VAL A 16 -8.36 8.74 9.19
N THR A 17 -7.38 9.51 8.68
CA THR A 17 -6.78 10.68 9.41
C THR A 17 -7.68 11.88 9.68
N LYS A 18 -8.87 11.98 9.09
CA LYS A 18 -9.78 13.13 9.32
C LYS A 18 -10.70 12.97 10.53
N SER A 19 -10.67 11.86 11.27
CA SER A 19 -11.61 11.62 12.39
C SER A 19 -11.01 10.77 13.52
N ILE A 20 -9.71 10.93 13.82
CA ILE A 20 -8.96 10.06 14.77
C ILE A 20 -8.82 10.67 16.17
N GLU A 21 -9.29 11.88 16.46
CA GLU A 21 -8.94 12.54 17.74
C GLU A 21 -9.29 11.71 18.98
N ASP A 22 -10.31 10.84 18.88
CA ASP A 22 -10.70 9.92 19.95
C ASP A 22 -10.42 8.44 19.68
N LEU A 23 -9.74 8.07 18.58
CA LEU A 23 -9.53 6.66 18.20
C LEU A 23 -8.12 6.18 18.57
N VAL A 24 -8.04 5.26 19.53
CA VAL A 24 -6.77 4.77 20.07
C VAL A 24 -6.50 3.32 19.71
N GLN A 25 -7.52 2.48 19.63
CA GLN A 25 -7.34 1.06 19.39
C GLN A 25 -7.43 0.75 17.91
N ILE A 26 -6.54 -0.12 17.44
CA ILE A 26 -6.37 -0.47 16.04
C ILE A 26 -6.52 -1.98 15.89
N VAL A 27 -7.18 -2.39 14.82
CA VAL A 27 -7.23 -3.78 14.36
C VAL A 27 -7.00 -3.83 12.86
N ARG A 28 -6.51 -4.97 12.38
CA ARG A 28 -6.50 -5.28 10.95
C ARG A 28 -6.95 -6.70 10.69
N PHE A 29 -7.38 -6.94 9.47
CA PHE A 29 -7.60 -8.29 8.98
C PHE A 29 -7.13 -8.42 7.54
N ASP A 30 -6.78 -9.64 7.18
CA ASP A 30 -6.35 -10.02 5.84
C ASP A 30 -7.23 -11.18 5.37
N LEU A 31 -7.71 -11.14 4.14
CA LEU A 31 -8.48 -12.24 3.55
C LEU A 31 -7.54 -13.23 2.82
N LYS A 32 -7.68 -14.53 3.08
CA LYS A 32 -6.86 -15.56 2.41
C LYS A 32 -7.14 -15.56 0.91
N SER A 33 -6.14 -15.77 0.08
CA SER A 33 -6.35 -16.00 -1.36
C SER A 33 -7.12 -14.90 -2.10
N GLY A 34 -7.23 -13.68 -1.54
CA GLY A 34 -7.80 -12.48 -2.15
C GLY A 34 -8.96 -12.73 -3.11
N TYR A 35 -8.71 -12.58 -4.42
CA TYR A 35 -9.70 -12.67 -5.49
C TYR A 35 -10.31 -14.08 -5.67
N PHE A 36 -9.65 -15.13 -5.22
CA PHE A 36 -10.09 -16.51 -5.45
C PHE A 36 -11.38 -16.89 -4.72
N HIS A 37 -11.91 -16.02 -3.86
CA HIS A 37 -13.24 -16.17 -3.28
C HIS A 37 -14.40 -15.95 -4.26
N LEU A 38 -14.12 -15.37 -5.43
CA LEU A 38 -15.16 -15.00 -6.39
C LEU A 38 -15.08 -15.90 -7.61
N ASP A 39 -16.12 -16.72 -7.79
CA ASP A 39 -16.27 -17.55 -8.97
C ASP A 39 -16.46 -16.71 -10.23
N ILE A 40 -15.90 -17.21 -11.34
CA ILE A 40 -16.13 -16.67 -12.67
C ILE A 40 -17.21 -17.51 -13.33
N CYS A 41 -18.18 -16.82 -13.91
CA CYS A 41 -19.23 -17.44 -14.71
C CYS A 41 -18.62 -18.37 -15.77
N SER A 42 -19.09 -19.62 -15.85
CA SER A 42 -18.51 -20.66 -16.70
C SER A 42 -18.40 -20.24 -18.18
N GLN A 43 -19.33 -19.43 -18.69
CA GLN A 43 -19.28 -18.94 -20.08
C GLN A 43 -18.14 -17.94 -20.34
N GLN A 44 -17.63 -17.27 -19.30
CA GLN A 44 -16.55 -16.29 -19.38
C GLN A 44 -15.17 -16.91 -19.12
N GLN A 45 -15.12 -18.10 -18.52
CA GLN A 45 -13.86 -18.77 -18.20
C GLN A 45 -13.00 -18.98 -19.45
N THR A 46 -13.60 -19.26 -20.61
CA THR A 46 -12.87 -19.44 -21.89
C THR A 46 -11.94 -18.27 -22.28
N PHE A 47 -12.17 -17.05 -21.77
CA PHE A 47 -11.32 -15.89 -22.04
C PHE A 47 -10.13 -15.75 -21.08
N LEU A 48 -10.03 -16.65 -20.10
CA LEU A 48 -9.03 -16.67 -19.03
C LEU A 48 -8.18 -17.94 -19.08
N GLY A 49 -8.09 -18.52 -20.28
CA GLY A 49 -7.21 -19.64 -20.56
C GLY A 49 -5.75 -19.20 -20.68
N PHE A 50 -4.83 -20.04 -20.23
CA PHE A 50 -3.40 -19.86 -20.45
C PHE A 50 -2.72 -21.23 -20.66
N GLN A 51 -1.55 -21.21 -21.27
CA GLN A 51 -0.73 -22.41 -21.44
C GLN A 51 0.49 -22.35 -20.53
N TRP A 52 0.77 -23.45 -19.83
CA TRP A 52 1.97 -23.62 -19.02
C TRP A 52 2.56 -25.00 -19.29
N GLU A 53 3.85 -25.06 -19.67
CA GLU A 53 4.56 -26.32 -19.96
C GLU A 53 3.81 -27.26 -20.91
N GLY A 54 3.21 -26.68 -21.96
CA GLY A 54 2.46 -27.44 -22.96
C GLY A 54 1.01 -27.79 -22.56
N GLN A 55 0.62 -27.60 -21.30
CA GLN A 55 -0.72 -27.87 -20.80
C GLN A 55 -1.59 -26.61 -20.77
N PHE A 56 -2.87 -26.75 -21.10
CA PHE A 56 -3.84 -25.64 -21.07
C PHE A 56 -4.62 -25.64 -19.76
N TYR A 57 -4.68 -24.47 -19.14
CA TYR A 57 -5.41 -24.20 -17.91
C TYR A 57 -6.39 -23.08 -18.13
N CYS A 58 -7.40 -23.01 -17.27
CA CYS A 58 -8.42 -21.98 -17.32
C CYS A 58 -8.79 -21.57 -15.90
N TYR A 59 -8.82 -20.27 -15.62
CA TYR A 59 -9.26 -19.79 -14.32
C TYR A 59 -10.77 -19.99 -14.14
N THR A 60 -11.13 -20.63 -13.02
CA THR A 60 -12.53 -20.80 -12.60
C THR A 60 -12.97 -19.73 -11.59
N VAL A 61 -12.00 -19.08 -10.95
CA VAL A 61 -12.15 -18.01 -9.95
C VAL A 61 -11.43 -16.76 -10.42
N LEU A 62 -11.77 -15.60 -9.85
CA LEU A 62 -11.26 -14.30 -10.23
C LEU A 62 -9.71 -14.28 -10.14
N ALA A 63 -9.07 -14.27 -11.30
CA ALA A 63 -7.62 -14.38 -11.39
C ALA A 63 -6.91 -13.09 -10.93
N PHE A 64 -5.65 -13.20 -10.51
CA PHE A 64 -4.78 -12.03 -10.42
C PHE A 64 -4.34 -11.57 -11.81
N GLY A 65 -4.06 -10.27 -11.97
CA GLY A 65 -3.57 -9.70 -13.23
C GLY A 65 -4.65 -9.26 -14.23
N ILE A 66 -5.91 -9.67 -14.05
CA ILE A 66 -7.01 -9.12 -14.85
C ILE A 66 -7.31 -7.68 -14.43
N THR A 67 -7.53 -6.81 -15.42
CA THR A 67 -7.67 -5.37 -15.18
C THR A 67 -8.94 -5.03 -14.38
N THR A 68 -9.99 -5.84 -14.49
CA THR A 68 -11.27 -5.68 -13.80
C THR A 68 -11.32 -6.35 -12.42
N GLY A 69 -10.38 -7.23 -12.09
CA GLY A 69 -10.36 -8.01 -10.85
C GLY A 69 -10.48 -7.15 -9.59
N PRO A 70 -9.61 -6.13 -9.39
CA PRO A 70 -9.70 -5.24 -8.24
C PRO A 70 -11.06 -4.54 -8.10
N TYR A 71 -11.67 -4.15 -9.23
CA TYR A 71 -12.99 -3.48 -9.24
C TYR A 71 -14.10 -4.43 -8.79
N ILE A 72 -14.13 -5.64 -9.36
CA ILE A 72 -15.13 -6.67 -9.04
C ILE A 72 -15.03 -7.03 -7.56
N PHE A 73 -13.82 -7.31 -7.08
CA PHE A 73 -13.59 -7.67 -5.68
C PHE A 73 -14.04 -6.57 -4.71
N THR A 74 -13.66 -5.31 -4.98
CA THR A 74 -14.09 -4.15 -4.19
C THR A 74 -15.61 -3.97 -4.23
N LYS A 75 -16.26 -4.28 -5.35
CA LYS A 75 -17.72 -4.20 -5.48
C LYS A 75 -18.42 -5.24 -4.61
N CYS A 76 -17.90 -6.46 -4.55
CA CYS A 76 -18.44 -7.53 -3.72
C CYS A 76 -18.29 -7.26 -2.22
N LEU A 77 -17.20 -6.61 -1.78
CA LEU A 77 -16.97 -6.28 -0.37
C LEU A 77 -17.68 -4.99 0.08
N ARG A 78 -18.16 -4.16 -0.86
CA ARG A 78 -18.81 -2.87 -0.55
C ARG A 78 -20.04 -2.99 0.37
N PRO A 79 -20.96 -3.96 0.21
CA PRO A 79 -22.09 -4.12 1.11
C PRO A 79 -21.67 -4.38 2.56
N LEU A 80 -20.63 -5.20 2.78
CA LEU A 80 -20.09 -5.44 4.12
C LEU A 80 -19.47 -4.17 4.73
N VAL A 81 -18.67 -3.44 3.96
CA VAL A 81 -18.11 -2.15 4.41
C VAL A 81 -19.21 -1.16 4.77
N LYS A 82 -20.29 -1.11 3.97
CA LYS A 82 -21.45 -0.27 4.27
C LYS A 82 -22.12 -0.71 5.57
N PHE A 83 -22.39 -2.01 5.74
CA PHE A 83 -23.01 -2.58 6.93
C PHE A 83 -22.20 -2.28 8.20
N TRP A 84 -20.88 -2.44 8.18
CA TRP A 84 -20.02 -2.11 9.32
C TRP A 84 -20.07 -0.61 9.67
N ARG A 85 -20.04 0.27 8.67
CA ARG A 85 -20.08 1.72 8.88
C ARG A 85 -21.45 2.20 9.38
N GLU A 86 -22.53 1.58 8.93
CA GLU A 86 -23.88 1.84 9.46
C GLU A 86 -24.01 1.42 10.93
N ASN A 87 -23.23 0.43 11.36
CA ASN A 87 -23.09 0.03 12.78
C ASN A 87 -22.00 0.83 13.53
N GLY A 88 -21.61 2.00 13.01
CA GLY A 88 -20.68 2.92 13.71
C GLY A 88 -19.20 2.53 13.66
N ILE A 89 -18.84 1.45 12.95
CA ILE A 89 -17.46 0.95 12.92
C ILE A 89 -16.62 1.80 11.95
N LYS A 90 -15.53 2.38 12.46
CA LYS A 90 -14.58 3.16 11.65
C LYS A 90 -13.61 2.24 10.96
N ILE A 91 -14.03 1.73 9.80
CA ILE A 91 -13.28 0.74 9.02
C ILE A 91 -13.01 1.20 7.59
N VAL A 92 -11.82 0.87 7.11
CA VAL A 92 -11.39 1.03 5.72
C VAL A 92 -10.91 -0.32 5.19
N LEU A 93 -11.07 -0.49 3.89
CA LEU A 93 -10.68 -1.70 3.18
C LEU A 93 -9.84 -1.31 1.96
N TYR A 94 -8.73 -1.99 1.76
CA TYR A 94 -7.92 -1.94 0.57
C TYR A 94 -7.80 -3.35 0.00
N LEU A 95 -8.64 -3.67 -0.98
CA LEU A 95 -8.77 -5.01 -1.54
C LEU A 95 -9.05 -6.04 -0.43
N ASP A 96 -8.11 -6.93 -0.15
CA ASP A 96 -8.13 -8.00 0.83
C ASP A 96 -7.67 -7.57 2.23
N ASP A 97 -7.09 -6.38 2.38
CA ASP A 97 -6.56 -5.88 3.64
C ASP A 97 -7.50 -4.83 4.28
N GLY A 98 -8.02 -5.15 5.46
CA GLY A 98 -8.95 -4.32 6.24
C GLY A 98 -8.30 -3.71 7.46
N PHE A 99 -8.68 -2.47 7.78
CA PHE A 99 -8.13 -1.72 8.90
C PHE A 99 -9.24 -0.96 9.62
N GLY A 100 -9.31 -1.16 10.93
CA GLY A 100 -10.33 -0.55 11.80
C GLY A 100 -9.68 0.20 12.95
N MET A 101 -10.36 1.26 13.41
CA MET A 101 -9.98 1.97 14.63
C MET A 101 -11.20 2.20 15.54
N SER A 102 -10.96 2.20 16.85
CA SER A 102 -12.00 2.36 17.88
C SER A 102 -11.46 3.19 19.07
N PRO A 103 -12.33 3.79 19.89
CA PRO A 103 -11.87 4.65 21.00
C PRO A 103 -11.13 3.90 22.11
N ASP A 104 -11.64 2.74 22.50
CA ASP A 104 -11.14 1.95 23.62
C ASP A 104 -11.13 0.45 23.30
N GLU A 105 -10.48 -0.32 24.18
CA GLU A 105 -10.24 -1.76 23.98
C GLU A 105 -11.52 -2.59 23.97
N ASN A 106 -12.51 -2.26 24.81
CA ASN A 106 -13.75 -3.01 24.88
C ASN A 106 -14.56 -2.81 23.61
N THR A 107 -14.78 -1.55 23.22
CA THR A 107 -15.44 -1.20 21.95
C THR A 107 -14.73 -1.85 20.76
N CYS A 108 -13.40 -1.83 20.75
CA CYS A 108 -12.62 -2.42 19.67
C CYS A 108 -12.78 -3.94 19.58
N ASN A 109 -12.80 -4.64 20.71
CA ASN A 109 -13.03 -6.09 20.75
C ASN A 109 -14.43 -6.47 20.24
N GLU A 110 -15.46 -5.72 20.62
CA GLU A 110 -16.83 -5.95 20.15
C GLU A 110 -16.94 -5.73 18.65
N GLN A 111 -16.42 -4.59 18.16
CA GLN A 111 -16.44 -4.25 16.74
C GLN A 111 -15.61 -5.21 15.90
N SER A 112 -14.42 -5.61 16.37
CA SER A 112 -13.56 -6.55 15.65
C SER A 112 -14.18 -7.94 15.56
N SER A 113 -14.84 -8.40 16.64
CA SER A 113 -15.60 -9.65 16.66
C SER A 113 -16.80 -9.61 15.72
N PHE A 114 -17.52 -8.49 15.67
CA PHE A 114 -18.63 -8.29 14.73
C PHE A 114 -18.17 -8.31 13.26
N VAL A 115 -17.07 -7.62 12.95
CA VAL A 115 -16.47 -7.64 11.60
C VAL A 115 -16.04 -9.06 11.23
N LYS A 116 -15.33 -9.75 12.14
CA LYS A 116 -14.89 -11.13 11.95
C LYS A 116 -16.07 -12.06 11.64
N ARG A 117 -17.14 -11.95 12.44
CA ARG A 117 -18.35 -12.76 12.24
C ARG A 117 -19.03 -12.46 10.91
N SER A 118 -19.18 -11.18 10.57
CA SER A 118 -19.78 -10.74 9.29
C SER A 118 -19.02 -11.28 8.08
N LEU A 119 -17.69 -11.31 8.14
CA LEU A 119 -16.84 -11.88 7.07
C LEU A 119 -17.08 -13.38 6.90
N ILE A 120 -17.11 -14.13 8.00
CA ILE A 120 -17.35 -15.58 8.00
C ILE A 120 -18.76 -15.89 7.47
N ASP A 121 -19.77 -15.17 7.95
CA ASP A 121 -21.16 -15.36 7.52
C ASP A 121 -21.35 -15.02 6.03
N ALA A 122 -20.53 -14.12 5.48
CA ALA A 122 -20.50 -13.81 4.06
C ALA A 122 -19.65 -14.80 3.22
N GLY A 123 -19.05 -15.82 3.84
CA GLY A 123 -18.27 -16.86 3.16
C GLY A 123 -16.81 -16.50 2.86
N PHE A 124 -16.28 -15.40 3.41
CA PHE A 124 -14.87 -15.05 3.25
C PHE A 124 -13.98 -15.82 4.22
N LEU A 125 -12.82 -16.26 3.72
CA LEU A 125 -11.79 -16.90 4.52
C LEU A 125 -10.81 -15.85 5.06
N ILE A 126 -10.69 -15.82 6.38
CA ILE A 126 -9.80 -14.91 7.07
C ILE A 126 -8.42 -15.54 7.22
N ASN A 127 -7.38 -14.73 7.02
CA ASN A 127 -6.01 -15.11 7.28
C ASN A 127 -5.65 -14.79 8.74
N GLU A 128 -5.90 -15.75 9.64
CA GLU A 128 -5.69 -15.58 11.08
C GLU A 128 -4.24 -15.21 11.44
N GLU A 129 -3.25 -15.70 10.68
CA GLU A 129 -1.82 -15.41 10.94
C GLU A 129 -1.44 -13.96 10.62
N LYS A 130 -2.04 -13.39 9.56
CA LYS A 130 -1.79 -12.01 9.15
C LYS A 130 -2.76 -11.02 9.78
N SER A 131 -3.86 -11.49 10.34
CA SER A 131 -4.88 -10.66 10.97
C SER A 131 -4.55 -10.36 12.43
N VAL A 132 -4.99 -9.19 12.89
CA VAL A 132 -4.86 -8.74 14.27
C VAL A 132 -6.23 -8.21 14.71
N PHE A 133 -7.06 -9.11 15.23
CA PHE A 133 -8.40 -8.77 15.75
C PHE A 133 -8.39 -8.34 17.21
N LYS A 134 -7.29 -8.62 17.93
CA LYS A 134 -7.08 -8.08 19.27
C LYS A 134 -6.65 -6.61 19.17
N PRO A 135 -7.25 -5.71 19.96
CA PRO A 135 -6.89 -4.30 19.96
C PRO A 135 -5.40 -4.08 20.24
N VAL A 136 -4.78 -3.24 19.41
CA VAL A 136 -3.40 -2.78 19.60
C VAL A 136 -3.31 -1.28 19.35
N THR A 137 -2.28 -0.63 19.86
CA THR A 137 -2.03 0.80 19.62
C THR A 137 -0.91 1.08 18.62
N GLU A 138 -0.25 0.03 18.14
CA GLU A 138 0.75 0.13 17.08
C GLU A 138 0.60 -1.06 16.12
N LEU A 139 0.57 -0.77 14.82
CA LEU A 139 0.35 -1.78 13.79
C LEU A 139 0.89 -1.34 12.42
N GLU A 140 1.48 -2.27 11.66
CA GLU A 140 1.75 -2.09 10.24
C GLU A 140 0.50 -2.34 9.37
N TRP A 141 0.16 -1.39 8.49
CA TRP A 141 -0.85 -1.53 7.45
C TRP A 141 -0.41 -0.84 6.15
N LEU A 142 -0.45 -1.56 5.03
CA LEU A 142 0.03 -1.09 3.70
C LEU A 142 1.47 -0.54 3.71
N GLY A 143 2.36 -1.13 4.52
CA GLY A 143 3.76 -0.72 4.66
C GLY A 143 3.94 0.63 5.36
N ILE A 144 2.96 1.03 6.18
CA ILE A 144 2.97 2.19 7.07
C ILE A 144 2.73 1.67 8.49
N VAL A 145 3.54 2.12 9.44
CA VAL A 145 3.31 1.90 10.87
C VAL A 145 2.36 2.98 11.38
N TRP A 146 1.27 2.55 11.99
CA TRP A 146 0.27 3.36 12.63
C TRP A 146 0.49 3.27 14.14
N ASN A 147 0.93 4.35 14.77
CA ASN A 147 1.05 4.44 16.22
C ASN A 147 0.04 5.46 16.74
N SER A 148 -1.03 4.95 17.36
CA SER A 148 -2.12 5.77 17.90
C SER A 148 -1.77 6.42 19.23
N LYS A 149 -0.82 5.87 20.00
CA LYS A 149 -0.36 6.49 21.27
C LYS A 149 0.39 7.79 21.03
N GLU A 150 1.28 7.79 20.04
CA GLU A 150 2.10 8.97 19.66
C GLU A 150 1.42 9.83 18.58
N TYR A 151 0.23 9.43 18.13
CA TYR A 151 -0.49 10.05 17.01
C TYR A 151 0.39 10.20 15.75
N LYS A 152 1.13 9.14 15.42
CA LYS A 152 2.23 9.15 14.45
C LYS A 152 2.06 8.05 13.39
N LEU A 153 2.33 8.44 12.15
CA LEU A 153 2.54 7.56 11.02
C LEU A 153 4.02 7.56 10.64
N SER A 154 4.56 6.39 10.32
CA SER A 154 5.88 6.25 9.73
C SER A 154 5.89 5.14 8.67
N ILE A 155 6.81 5.21 7.71
CA ILE A 155 7.11 4.10 6.82
C ILE A 155 7.85 3.03 7.63
N THR A 156 7.54 1.77 7.39
CA THR A 156 8.21 0.63 8.03
C THR A 156 9.72 0.69 7.87
N GLN A 157 10.46 0.33 8.91
CA GLN A 157 11.93 0.35 8.90
C GLN A 157 12.50 -0.45 7.73
N ARG A 158 11.95 -1.64 7.45
CA ARG A 158 12.33 -2.47 6.31
C ARG A 158 12.35 -1.70 4.98
N ARG A 159 11.31 -0.90 4.70
CA ARG A 159 11.22 -0.12 3.44
C ARG A 159 12.21 1.04 3.41
N VAL A 160 12.55 1.61 4.58
CA VAL A 160 13.59 2.64 4.70
C VAL A 160 14.95 2.03 4.42
N ASP A 161 15.25 0.88 5.03
CA ASP A 161 16.51 0.15 4.82
C ASP A 161 16.66 -0.28 3.34
N ASP A 162 15.60 -0.85 2.76
CA ASP A 162 15.54 -1.22 1.35
C ASP A 162 15.87 -0.03 0.43
N LEU A 163 15.38 1.17 0.76
CA LEU A 163 15.67 2.39 0.00
C LEU A 163 17.12 2.83 0.19
N ILE A 164 17.63 2.87 1.43
CA ILE A 164 19.02 3.22 1.75
C ILE A 164 20.00 2.29 1.01
N SER A 165 19.76 0.97 1.05
CA SER A 165 20.58 0.00 0.32
C SER A 165 20.58 0.28 -1.19
N SER A 166 19.43 0.62 -1.77
CA SER A 166 19.34 0.93 -3.20
C SER A 166 20.03 2.25 -3.56
N LEU A 167 19.92 3.26 -2.71
CA LEU A 167 20.61 4.54 -2.88
C LEU A 167 22.12 4.35 -2.86
N ASN A 168 22.66 3.58 -1.91
CA ASN A 168 24.09 3.28 -1.85
C ASN A 168 24.59 2.59 -3.12
N VAL A 169 23.84 1.62 -3.65
CA VAL A 169 24.18 0.94 -4.91
C VAL A 169 24.20 1.89 -6.10
N ILE A 170 23.20 2.79 -6.20
CA ILE A 170 23.14 3.79 -7.28
C ILE A 170 24.29 4.78 -7.16
N LEU A 171 24.53 5.33 -5.97
CA LEU A 171 25.57 6.33 -5.74
C LEU A 171 26.97 5.79 -6.03
N ALA A 172 27.26 4.54 -5.67
CA ALA A 172 28.55 3.91 -5.95
C ALA A 172 28.81 3.69 -7.45
N LYS A 173 27.77 3.59 -8.27
CA LYS A 173 27.88 3.32 -9.71
C LYS A 173 27.62 4.55 -10.58
N PHE A 174 27.26 5.68 -9.99
CA PHE A 174 26.88 6.88 -10.72
C PHE A 174 28.07 7.44 -11.55
N PRO A 175 27.89 7.85 -12.82
CA PRO A 175 26.63 7.92 -13.58
C PRO A 175 26.29 6.65 -14.39
N TYR A 176 27.03 5.55 -14.26
CA TYR A 176 26.84 4.31 -15.02
C TYR A 176 25.68 3.44 -14.51
N VAL A 177 24.59 4.06 -14.07
CA VAL A 177 23.38 3.40 -13.55
C VAL A 177 22.31 3.33 -14.62
N THR A 178 21.49 2.28 -14.64
CA THR A 178 20.43 2.14 -15.64
C THR A 178 19.21 2.99 -15.29
N ALA A 179 18.47 3.44 -16.30
CA ALA A 179 17.21 4.15 -16.08
C ALA A 179 16.21 3.33 -15.25
N ARG A 180 16.17 2.00 -15.41
CA ARG A 180 15.36 1.09 -14.59
C ARG A 180 15.75 1.16 -13.11
N SER A 181 17.04 1.11 -12.80
CA SER A 181 17.50 1.16 -11.41
C SER A 181 17.15 2.50 -10.74
N LEU A 182 17.34 3.62 -11.45
CA LEU A 182 16.94 4.95 -10.97
C LEU A 182 15.41 5.02 -10.75
N ALA A 183 14.62 4.50 -11.69
CA ALA A 183 13.17 4.44 -11.58
C ALA A 183 12.68 3.58 -10.41
N GLN A 184 13.39 2.49 -10.06
CA GLN A 184 13.07 1.69 -8.87
C GLN A 184 13.25 2.49 -7.57
N VAL A 185 14.34 3.25 -7.45
CA VAL A 185 14.59 4.11 -6.28
C VAL A 185 13.55 5.23 -6.19
N VAL A 186 13.30 5.94 -7.29
CA VAL A 186 12.27 6.98 -7.34
C VAL A 186 10.88 6.39 -7.02
N GLY A 187 10.56 5.20 -7.53
CA GLY A 187 9.33 4.49 -7.22
C GLY A 187 9.17 4.19 -5.73
N ARG A 188 10.24 3.74 -5.05
CA ARG A 188 10.26 3.52 -3.60
C ARG A 188 10.01 4.83 -2.84
N ILE A 189 10.72 5.91 -3.17
CA ILE A 189 10.52 7.23 -2.55
C ILE A 189 9.06 7.70 -2.71
N ILE A 190 8.51 7.60 -3.91
CA ILE A 190 7.15 8.07 -4.19
C ILE A 190 6.10 7.23 -3.46
N SER A 191 6.34 5.92 -3.31
CA SER A 191 5.48 5.05 -2.51
C SER A 191 5.47 5.39 -1.02
N MET A 192 6.43 6.18 -0.53
CA MET A 192 6.48 6.67 0.86
C MET A 192 5.68 7.96 1.08
N THR A 193 5.15 8.58 0.01
CA THR A 193 4.46 9.88 0.13
C THR A 193 3.34 9.95 1.19
N PRO A 194 2.55 8.90 1.47
CA PRO A 194 1.54 8.98 2.53
C PRO A 194 2.07 9.52 3.87
N VAL A 195 3.36 9.29 4.16
CA VAL A 195 4.06 9.81 5.33
C VAL A 195 4.86 11.06 4.99
N ILE A 196 5.84 10.96 4.08
CA ILE A 196 6.82 12.04 3.84
C ILE A 196 6.27 13.24 3.04
N GLY A 197 5.03 13.15 2.55
CA GLY A 197 4.36 14.26 1.88
C GLY A 197 5.01 14.70 0.56
N ASN A 198 4.78 15.94 0.17
CA ASN A 198 5.17 16.46 -1.15
C ASN A 198 6.68 16.48 -1.38
N VAL A 199 7.50 16.41 -0.32
CA VAL A 199 8.96 16.30 -0.40
C VAL A 199 9.36 15.11 -1.29
N ALA A 200 8.63 13.99 -1.25
CA ALA A 200 8.83 12.83 -2.13
C ALA A 200 8.95 13.22 -3.61
N ARG A 201 8.08 14.12 -4.06
CA ARG A 201 8.00 14.55 -5.46
C ARG A 201 8.96 15.70 -5.76
N ILE A 202 9.09 16.65 -4.83
CA ILE A 202 9.91 17.84 -5.01
C ILE A 202 11.39 17.44 -5.07
N MET A 203 11.83 16.60 -4.15
CA MET A 203 13.23 16.16 -4.02
C MET A 203 13.56 14.93 -4.88
N SER A 204 12.72 14.58 -5.84
CA SER A 204 13.01 13.54 -6.85
C SER A 204 12.75 14.04 -8.28
N LYS A 205 12.60 15.35 -8.45
CA LYS A 205 12.19 15.97 -9.71
C LYS A 205 13.25 15.76 -10.79
N PHE A 206 14.52 15.99 -10.46
CA PHE A 206 15.62 15.83 -11.41
C PHE A 206 15.85 14.36 -11.74
N CYS A 207 15.72 13.46 -10.76
CA CYS A 207 15.73 12.02 -11.02
C CYS A 207 14.62 11.62 -11.99
N TYR A 208 13.41 12.17 -11.85
CA TYR A 208 12.32 11.96 -12.82
C TYR A 208 12.67 12.49 -14.22
N MET A 209 13.25 13.69 -14.31
CA MET A 209 13.65 14.26 -15.60
C MET A 209 14.69 13.38 -16.30
N GLU A 210 15.68 12.87 -15.57
CA GLU A 210 16.66 11.91 -16.09
C GLU A 210 16.00 10.61 -16.57
N ILE A 211 15.07 10.05 -15.77
CA ILE A 211 14.32 8.86 -16.18
C ILE A 211 13.55 9.14 -17.48
N GLU A 212 12.92 10.30 -17.64
CA GLU A 212 12.19 10.63 -18.85
C GLU A 212 13.09 10.90 -20.07
N SER A 213 14.33 11.32 -19.86
CA SER A 213 15.32 11.44 -20.94
C SER A 213 15.93 10.11 -21.39
N ARG A 214 15.58 8.98 -20.75
CA ARG A 214 16.15 7.66 -21.05
C ARG A 214 16.03 7.28 -22.53
N ILE A 215 17.10 6.70 -23.08
CA ILE A 215 17.11 6.07 -24.40
C ILE A 215 16.51 4.64 -24.33
N GLY A 216 16.72 3.96 -23.19
CA GLY A 216 16.18 2.64 -22.91
C GLY A 216 16.19 2.34 -21.40
N TRP A 217 15.45 1.32 -20.97
CA TRP A 217 15.33 0.99 -19.54
C TRP A 217 16.60 0.37 -18.95
N ASP A 218 17.27 -0.46 -19.74
CA ASP A 218 18.41 -1.27 -19.30
C ASP A 218 19.75 -0.73 -19.82
N ILE A 219 19.75 0.54 -20.24
CA ILE A 219 20.92 1.29 -20.72
C ILE A 219 21.29 2.31 -19.62
N PRO A 220 22.59 2.67 -19.47
CA PRO A 220 22.99 3.77 -18.59
C PRO A 220 22.18 5.05 -18.84
N ILE A 221 21.96 5.81 -17.77
CA ILE A 221 21.34 7.13 -17.83
C ILE A 221 22.12 8.07 -18.76
N THR A 222 21.41 9.04 -19.32
CA THR A 222 21.94 9.97 -20.32
C THR A 222 22.86 11.04 -19.74
N GLY A 223 22.76 11.27 -18.42
CA GLY A 223 23.51 12.34 -17.76
C GLY A 223 22.83 13.71 -17.91
N TYR A 224 21.52 13.74 -18.07
CA TYR A 224 20.70 14.94 -17.96
C TYR A 224 20.70 15.48 -16.52
N LYS A 225 21.32 16.65 -16.32
CA LYS A 225 21.42 17.32 -15.01
C LYS A 225 22.04 16.43 -13.92
N PRO A 226 23.26 15.92 -14.13
CA PRO A 226 23.84 14.87 -13.30
C PRO A 226 24.20 15.39 -11.89
N VAL A 227 24.50 16.68 -11.75
CA VAL A 227 24.78 17.32 -10.46
C VAL A 227 23.52 17.38 -9.60
N GLU A 228 22.40 17.78 -10.19
CA GLU A 228 21.12 17.86 -9.50
C GLU A 228 20.55 16.48 -9.15
N VAL A 229 20.67 15.51 -10.06
CA VAL A 229 20.31 14.11 -9.78
C VAL A 229 21.14 13.57 -8.60
N LEU A 230 22.45 13.79 -8.61
CA LEU A 230 23.32 13.35 -7.52
C LEU A 230 22.97 14.04 -6.19
N SER A 231 22.63 15.32 -6.23
CA SER A 231 22.18 16.07 -5.05
C SER A 231 20.87 15.51 -4.46
N GLU A 232 19.89 15.18 -5.30
CA GLU A 232 18.64 14.55 -4.84
C GLU A 232 18.88 13.16 -4.23
N LEU A 233 19.71 12.33 -4.86
CA LEU A 233 20.05 11.00 -4.33
C LEU A 233 20.74 11.08 -2.96
N LYS A 234 21.68 12.00 -2.79
CA LYS A 234 22.34 12.25 -1.50
C LYS A 234 21.37 12.79 -0.45
N PHE A 235 20.49 13.73 -0.83
CA PHE A 235 19.45 14.22 0.06
C PHE A 235 18.62 13.08 0.63
N TRP A 236 18.16 12.14 -0.21
CA TRP A 236 17.38 11.00 0.28
C TRP A 236 18.18 10.09 1.20
N LEU A 237 19.44 9.81 0.89
CA LEU A 237 20.30 8.96 1.73
C LEU A 237 20.49 9.56 3.12
N GLU A 238 20.69 10.88 3.20
CA GLU A 238 20.97 11.60 4.45
C GLU A 238 19.70 11.86 5.27
N ASN A 239 18.55 12.09 4.63
CA ASN A 239 17.38 12.64 5.30
C ASN A 239 16.23 11.65 5.48
N VAL A 240 16.18 10.53 4.75
CA VAL A 240 14.97 9.68 4.71
C VAL A 240 14.55 9.17 6.08
N THR A 241 15.50 8.80 6.95
CA THR A 241 15.20 8.34 8.31
C THR A 241 14.61 9.46 9.16
N MET A 242 15.12 10.69 9.04
CA MET A 242 14.68 11.84 9.82
C MET A 242 13.27 12.31 9.41
N ILE A 243 12.99 12.34 8.11
CA ILE A 243 11.72 12.82 7.57
C ILE A 243 10.63 11.73 7.55
N ASN A 244 10.94 10.52 8.03
CA ASN A 244 10.01 9.39 8.11
C ASN A 244 8.99 9.52 9.25
N TYR A 245 8.28 10.64 9.31
CA TYR A 245 7.19 10.81 10.26
C TYR A 245 6.11 11.74 9.72
N ARG A 246 4.87 11.47 10.13
CA ARG A 246 3.73 12.34 9.91
C ARG A 246 2.79 12.23 11.10
N LYS A 247 2.42 13.37 11.71
CA LYS A 247 1.37 13.39 12.74
C LYS A 247 -0.01 13.19 12.11
N PHE A 248 -0.95 12.58 12.84
CA PHE A 248 -2.36 12.70 12.49
C PHE A 248 -2.74 14.19 12.45
N ARG A 249 -3.47 14.62 11.41
CA ARG A 249 -3.92 16.01 11.36
C ARG A 249 -5.04 16.15 12.38
N SER A 250 -4.85 17.02 13.37
CA SER A 250 -5.98 17.57 14.12
C SER A 250 -6.85 18.35 13.14
N LEU A 251 -8.17 18.21 13.23
CA LEU A 251 -9.07 19.15 12.57
C LEU A 251 -9.01 20.44 13.41
N GLN A 252 -8.20 21.41 12.99
CA GLN A 252 -8.42 22.80 13.37
C GLN A 252 -9.52 23.39 12.51
#